data_AF-A0A3N0E3S3-F1
#
_entry.id   AF-A0A3N0E3S3-F1
#
_cell.length_a   1.000
_cell.length_b   1.000
_cell.length_c   1.000
_cell.angle_alpha   90.00
_cell.angle_beta   90.00
_cell.angle_gamma   90.00
#
_symmetry.space_group_name_H-M   'P 1'
#
loop_
_entity.id
_entity.type
_entity.pdbx_description
1 polymer ?
#
loop_
_entity_poly.entity_id
_entity_poly.type
_entity_poly.pdbx_seq_one_letter_code
_entity_poly.pdbx_strand_id
1 'polypeptide(L)'
;MAMTGMREMARGMGMITQTPPEAILQERVPHLLARVPPERRVAAVQLAHWVYGASAGAGYGLIPTWLRDYRLSGPVYGVLAWAFFEFALAPAFGLVHAHQSRPRERAALFADHVLYGLVIGASPRRRLLTSR
;
A
#
# COMPACT_ATOMS: atom_id res chain seq x y z
N MET A 1 1.44 9.89 -6.10
CA MET A 1 1.55 10.04 -7.57
C MET A 1 1.28 8.72 -8.28
N ALA A 2 2.25 7.79 -8.44
CA ALA A 2 2.01 6.53 -9.17
C ALA A 2 0.98 5.61 -8.50
N MET A 3 1.15 5.36 -7.19
CA MET A 3 0.23 4.56 -6.37
C MET A 3 -1.16 5.21 -6.30
N THR A 4 -1.20 6.52 -6.07
CA THR A 4 -2.46 7.29 -6.04
C THR A 4 -3.21 7.16 -7.37
N GLY A 5 -2.52 7.33 -8.50
CA GLY A 5 -3.12 7.19 -9.83
C GLY A 5 -3.63 5.78 -10.10
N MET A 6 -2.84 4.76 -9.76
CA MET A 6 -3.25 3.35 -9.92
C MET A 6 -4.51 3.04 -9.10
N ARG A 7 -4.60 3.56 -7.88
CA ARG A 7 -5.76 3.37 -7.00
C ARG A 7 -7.01 4.08 -7.51
N GLU A 8 -6.88 5.34 -7.92
CA GLU A 8 -8.02 6.08 -8.49
C GLU A 8 -8.50 5.44 -9.80
N MET A 9 -7.58 4.92 -10.63
CA MET A 9 -7.94 4.15 -11.83
C MET A 9 -8.68 2.85 -11.45
N ALA A 10 -8.18 2.08 -10.49
CA ALA A 10 -8.82 0.84 -10.03
C ALA A 10 -10.21 1.10 -9.41
N ARG A 11 -10.38 2.21 -8.68
CA ARG A 11 -11.67 2.67 -8.16
C ARG A 11 -12.60 3.10 -9.30
N GLY A 12 -12.10 3.88 -10.26
CA GLY A 12 -12.86 4.32 -11.44
C GLY A 12 -13.34 3.15 -12.32
N MET A 13 -12.58 2.06 -12.37
CA MET A 13 -12.98 0.81 -13.04
C MET A 13 -13.89 -0.09 -12.18
N GLY A 14 -14.27 0.33 -10.97
CA GLY A 14 -15.09 -0.46 -10.05
C GLY A 14 -14.40 -1.73 -9.51
N MET A 15 -13.06 -1.80 -9.58
CA MET A 15 -12.29 -2.95 -9.10
C MET A 15 -12.05 -2.91 -7.60
N ILE A 16 -12.00 -1.71 -7.02
CA ILE A 16 -11.81 -1.47 -5.58
C ILE A 16 -13.00 -0.65 -5.10
N THR A 17 -13.70 -1.13 -4.08
CA THR A 17 -14.81 -0.40 -3.47
C THR A 17 -14.28 0.50 -2.36
N GLN A 18 -13.38 -0.03 -1.53
CA GLN A 18 -12.83 0.69 -0.40
C GLN A 18 -11.36 0.35 -0.20
N THR A 19 -10.58 1.35 0.19
CA THR A 19 -9.16 1.14 0.44
C THR A 19 -8.88 0.72 1.89
N PRO A 20 -7.80 -0.02 2.16
CA PRO A 20 -7.42 -0.40 3.53
C PRO A 20 -7.40 0.74 4.56
N PRO A 21 -6.79 1.91 4.30
CA PRO A 21 -6.76 3.01 5.27
C PRO A 21 -8.14 3.63 5.47
N GLU A 22 -8.97 3.63 4.43
CA GLU A 22 -10.35 4.09 4.49
C GLU A 22 -11.19 3.17 5.36
N ALA A 23 -11.05 1.84 5.21
CA ALA A 23 -11.70 0.86 6.08
C ALA A 23 -11.24 0.99 7.53
N ILE A 24 -9.93 1.13 7.79
CA ILE A 24 -9.42 1.34 9.16
C ILE A 24 -9.97 2.64 9.77
N LEU A 25 -9.95 3.75 9.03
CA LEU A 25 -10.45 5.04 9.52
C LEU A 25 -11.95 5.01 9.82
N GLN A 26 -12.73 4.29 9.01
CA GLN A 26 -14.19 4.19 9.19
C GLN A 26 -14.58 3.15 10.25
N GLU A 27 -13.98 1.97 10.24
CA GLU A 27 -14.40 0.83 11.06
C GLU A 27 -13.70 0.80 12.44
N ARG A 28 -12.47 1.33 12.56
CA ARG A 28 -11.66 1.16 13.78
C ARG A 28 -11.37 2.45 14.54
N VAL A 29 -11.23 3.57 13.83
CA VAL A 29 -11.00 4.88 14.47
C VAL A 29 -11.99 5.94 14.00
N PRO A 30 -13.31 5.66 14.05
CA PRO A 30 -14.34 6.58 13.56
C PRO A 30 -14.29 7.93 14.28
N HIS A 31 -13.87 7.96 15.55
CA HIS A 31 -13.71 9.18 16.33
C HIS A 31 -12.62 10.12 15.78
N LEU A 32 -11.56 9.58 15.16
CA LEU A 32 -10.54 10.39 14.50
C LEU A 32 -11.07 10.96 13.18
N LEU A 33 -11.82 10.16 12.42
CA LEU A 33 -12.45 10.62 11.18
C LEU A 33 -13.55 11.67 11.43
N ALA A 34 -14.28 11.55 12.54
CA ALA A 34 -15.32 12.51 12.95
C ALA A 34 -14.75 13.90 13.29
N ARG A 35 -13.48 13.98 13.70
CA ARG A 35 -12.77 15.26 13.93
C ARG A 35 -12.34 15.94 12.62
N VAL A 36 -12.39 15.23 11.50
CA VAL A 36 -12.03 15.77 10.18
C VAL A 36 -13.30 16.30 9.50
N PRO A 37 -13.32 17.57 9.07
CA PRO A 37 -14.42 18.12 8.28
C PRO A 37 -14.73 17.24 7.06
N PRO A 38 -16.01 17.03 6.69
CA PRO A 38 -16.40 16.15 5.58
C PRO A 38 -15.61 16.41 4.29
N GLU A 39 -15.35 17.68 3.98
CA GLU A 39 -14.64 18.14 2.78
C GLU A 39 -13.16 17.72 2.78
N ARG A 40 -12.60 17.42 3.95
CA ARG A 40 -11.18 17.06 4.15
C ARG A 40 -10.97 15.56 4.35
N ARG A 41 -12.04 14.75 4.47
CA ARG A 41 -11.92 13.31 4.72
C ARG A 41 -11.13 12.58 3.63
N VAL A 42 -11.33 12.96 2.37
CA VAL A 42 -10.55 12.44 1.24
C VAL A 42 -9.06 12.71 1.41
N ALA A 43 -8.69 13.93 1.78
CA ALA A 43 -7.30 14.31 2.02
C ALA A 43 -6.71 13.54 3.22
N ALA A 44 -7.49 13.32 4.28
CA ALA A 44 -7.06 12.54 5.44
C ALA A 44 -6.79 11.07 5.09
N VAL A 45 -7.66 10.45 4.28
CA VAL A 45 -7.44 9.10 3.75
C VAL A 45 -6.18 9.07 2.89
N GLN A 46 -5.96 10.03 2.00
CA GLN A 46 -4.75 10.10 1.19
C GLN A 46 -3.49 10.28 2.04
N LEU A 47 -3.53 11.12 3.08
CA LEU A 47 -2.44 11.29 4.01
C LEU A 47 -2.12 9.99 4.75
N ALA A 48 -3.13 9.25 5.20
CA ALA A 48 -2.93 7.95 5.83
C ALA A 48 -2.22 6.96 4.88
N HIS A 49 -2.59 6.93 3.60
CA HIS A 49 -1.89 6.13 2.59
C HIS A 49 -0.43 6.53 2.44
N TRP A 50 -0.14 7.84 2.45
CA TRP A 50 1.23 8.34 2.34
C TRP A 50 2.04 7.94 3.57
N VAL A 51 1.49 8.09 4.77
CA VAL A 51 2.15 7.71 6.02
C VAL A 51 2.43 6.20 6.05
N TYR A 52 1.46 5.36 5.71
CA TYR A 52 1.65 3.91 5.64
C TYR A 52 2.70 3.53 4.59
N GLY A 53 2.60 4.09 3.39
CA GLY A 53 3.55 3.83 2.30
C GLY A 53 4.97 4.33 2.61
N ALA A 54 5.11 5.48 3.27
CA ALA A 54 6.40 6.00 3.71
C ALA A 54 7.01 5.15 4.83
N SER A 55 6.19 4.68 5.77
CA SER A 55 6.64 3.85 6.90
C SER A 55 7.12 2.48 6.42
N ALA A 56 6.36 1.83 5.53
CA ALA A 56 6.79 0.61 4.87
C ALA A 56 8.06 0.86 4.02
N GLY A 57 8.18 2.01 3.36
CA GLY A 57 9.33 2.32 2.51
C GLY A 57 10.60 2.52 3.34
N ALA A 58 10.47 3.16 4.50
CA ALA A 58 11.53 3.24 5.49
C ALA A 58 11.94 1.84 5.99
N GLY A 59 10.96 0.96 6.25
CA GLY A 59 11.20 -0.44 6.59
C GLY A 59 12.02 -1.18 5.53
N TYR A 60 11.71 -0.99 4.24
CA TYR A 60 12.53 -1.54 3.15
C TYR A 60 13.97 -1.00 3.18
N GLY A 61 14.16 0.28 3.50
CA GLY A 61 15.49 0.90 3.64
C GLY A 61 16.37 0.26 4.73
N LEU A 62 15.76 -0.34 5.75
CA LEU A 62 16.45 -1.03 6.84
C LEU A 62 16.90 -2.45 6.47
N ILE A 63 16.43 -3.01 5.35
CA ILE A 63 16.84 -4.33 4.88
C ILE A 63 18.34 -4.31 4.52
N PRO A 64 19.10 -5.39 4.82
CA PRO A 64 20.49 -5.51 4.42
C PRO A 64 20.73 -5.21 2.93
N THR A 65 21.86 -4.56 2.62
CA THR A 65 22.20 -4.15 1.25
C THR A 65 22.24 -5.33 0.28
N TRP A 66 22.82 -6.46 0.70
CA TRP A 66 22.90 -7.67 -0.13
C TRP A 66 21.52 -8.21 -0.55
N LEU A 67 20.49 -8.05 0.29
CA LEU A 67 19.11 -8.37 -0.08
C LEU A 67 18.51 -7.33 -1.01
N ARG A 68 18.83 -6.04 -0.82
CA ARG A 68 18.32 -4.96 -1.67
C ARG A 68 18.91 -4.95 -3.08
N ASP A 69 20.10 -5.54 -3.27
CA ASP A 69 20.77 -5.58 -4.57
C ASP A 69 20.07 -6.51 -5.60
N TYR A 70 19.27 -7.47 -5.14
CA TYR A 70 18.46 -8.31 -6.01
C TYR A 70 17.41 -7.50 -6.76
N ARG A 71 17.20 -7.79 -8.06
CA ARG A 71 16.24 -7.08 -8.93
C ARG A 71 14.81 -7.10 -8.42
N LEU A 72 14.45 -8.18 -7.73
CA LEU A 72 13.09 -8.44 -7.27
C LEU A 72 12.90 -8.11 -5.79
N SER A 73 13.93 -7.59 -5.11
CA SER A 73 13.86 -7.26 -3.68
C SER A 73 12.70 -6.31 -3.37
N GLY A 74 12.56 -5.24 -4.15
CA GLY A 74 11.45 -4.29 -4.06
C GLY A 74 10.08 -4.95 -4.31
N PRO A 75 9.84 -5.57 -5.48
CA PRO A 75 8.59 -6.28 -5.76
C PRO A 75 8.21 -7.32 -4.71
N VAL A 76 9.17 -8.16 -4.27
CA VAL A 76 8.95 -9.15 -3.21
C VAL A 76 8.56 -8.46 -1.90
N TYR A 77 9.25 -7.38 -1.52
CA TYR A 77 8.87 -6.60 -0.35
C TYR A 77 7.46 -6.03 -0.45
N GLY A 78 7.08 -5.50 -1.61
CA GLY A 78 5.72 -5.00 -1.86
C GLY A 78 4.67 -6.08 -1.68
N VAL A 79 4.90 -7.27 -2.25
CA VAL A 79 4.00 -8.44 -2.07
C VAL A 79 3.94 -8.89 -0.62
N LEU A 80 5.07 -8.90 0.11
CA LEU A 80 5.08 -9.22 1.54
C LEU A 80 4.31 -8.19 2.36
N ALA A 81 4.42 -6.90 2.04
CA ALA A 81 3.64 -5.85 2.69
C ALA A 81 2.14 -6.02 2.43
N TRP A 82 1.75 -6.37 1.20
CA TRP A 82 0.36 -6.72 0.87
C TRP A 82 -0.13 -7.94 1.65
N ALA A 83 0.66 -9.02 1.66
CA ALA A 83 0.31 -10.25 2.35
C ALA A 83 0.21 -10.04 3.87
N PHE A 84 1.12 -9.26 4.45
CA PHE A 84 1.06 -8.87 5.86
C PHE A 84 -0.23 -8.11 6.16
N PHE A 85 -0.66 -7.22 5.27
CA PHE A 85 -1.95 -6.55 5.43
C PHE A 85 -3.13 -7.54 5.36
N GLU A 86 -3.22 -8.33 4.29
CA GLU A 86 -4.35 -9.25 4.07
C GLU A 86 -4.47 -10.34 5.15
N PHE A 87 -3.34 -10.89 5.60
CA PHE A 87 -3.34 -12.07 6.46
C PHE A 87 -3.04 -11.79 7.93
N ALA A 88 -2.50 -10.62 8.28
CA ALA A 88 -2.24 -10.24 9.68
C ALA A 88 -3.08 -9.04 10.11
N LEU A 89 -2.96 -7.90 9.43
CA LEU A 89 -3.63 -6.67 9.88
C LEU A 89 -5.14 -6.72 9.67
N ALA A 90 -5.62 -7.10 8.47
CA ALA A 90 -7.04 -7.10 8.17
C ALA A 90 -7.85 -8.04 9.11
N PRO A 91 -7.40 -9.27 9.41
CA PRO A 91 -8.04 -10.12 10.40
C PRO A 91 -7.92 -9.57 11.83
N ALA A 92 -6.75 -9.06 12.23
CA ALA A 92 -6.56 -8.49 13.57
C ALA A 92 -7.44 -7.27 13.82
N PHE A 93 -7.73 -6.49 12.78
CA PHE A 93 -8.66 -5.36 12.84
C PHE A 93 -10.13 -5.77 12.64
N GLY A 94 -10.43 -7.02 12.31
CA GLY A 94 -11.79 -7.49 12.08
C GLY A 94 -12.51 -6.77 10.93
N LEU A 95 -11.75 -6.34 9.91
CA LEU A 95 -12.31 -5.57 8.80
C LEU A 95 -13.29 -6.43 8.00
N VAL A 96 -14.44 -5.86 7.60
CA VAL A 96 -15.47 -6.59 6.84
C VAL A 96 -14.91 -7.15 5.51
N HIS A 97 -13.95 -6.45 4.91
CA HIS A 97 -13.22 -6.87 3.71
C HIS A 97 -12.39 -8.15 3.91
N ALA A 98 -11.99 -8.48 5.15
CA ALA A 98 -11.30 -9.72 5.46
C ALA A 98 -12.19 -10.96 5.30
N HIS A 99 -13.53 -10.78 5.41
CA HIS A 99 -14.51 -11.87 5.43
C HIS A 99 -15.27 -12.06 4.11
N GLN A 100 -15.15 -11.14 3.14
CA GLN A 100 -15.82 -11.24 1.85
C GLN A 100 -14.86 -11.67 0.73
N SER A 101 -15.26 -12.67 -0.07
CA SER A 101 -14.50 -13.10 -1.24
C SER A 101 -14.56 -12.07 -2.36
N ARG A 102 -13.58 -11.18 -2.43
CA ARG A 102 -13.45 -10.16 -3.49
C ARG A 102 -12.15 -10.33 -4.28
N PRO A 103 -12.09 -11.31 -5.20
CA PRO A 103 -10.86 -11.65 -5.91
C PRO A 103 -10.34 -10.50 -6.80
N ARG A 104 -11.24 -9.72 -7.40
CA ARG A 104 -10.88 -8.55 -8.23
C ARG A 104 -10.22 -7.43 -7.42
N GLU A 105 -10.77 -7.13 -6.24
CA GLU A 105 -10.24 -6.12 -5.32
C GLU A 105 -8.85 -6.53 -4.81
N ARG A 106 -8.70 -7.80 -4.40
CA ARG A 106 -7.40 -8.37 -4.02
C ARG A 106 -6.37 -8.31 -5.13
N ALA A 107 -6.75 -8.63 -6.37
CA ALA A 107 -5.84 -8.55 -7.52
C ALA A 107 -5.40 -7.10 -7.81
N ALA A 108 -6.32 -6.14 -7.72
CA ALA A 108 -5.99 -4.73 -7.90
C ALA A 108 -5.06 -4.20 -6.79
N LEU A 109 -5.33 -4.57 -5.53
CA LEU A 109 -4.48 -4.22 -4.39
C LEU A 109 -3.10 -4.89 -4.48
N PHE A 110 -3.04 -6.15 -4.90
CA PHE A 110 -1.79 -6.86 -5.16
C PHE A 110 -0.96 -6.14 -6.23
N ALA A 111 -1.57 -5.76 -7.36
CA ALA A 111 -0.91 -5.03 -8.43
C ALA A 111 -0.37 -3.67 -7.96
N ASP A 112 -1.15 -2.94 -7.15
CA ASP A 112 -0.71 -1.68 -6.51
C ASP A 112 0.54 -1.91 -5.64
N HIS A 113 0.62 -3.01 -4.91
CA HIS A 113 1.77 -3.34 -4.07
C HIS A 113 2.98 -3.87 -4.84
N VAL A 114 2.78 -4.54 -5.96
CA VAL A 114 3.89 -4.85 -6.88
C VAL A 114 4.48 -3.55 -7.43
N LEU A 115 3.62 -2.62 -7.86
CA LEU A 115 4.05 -1.29 -8.31
C LEU A 115 4.76 -0.51 -7.20
N TYR A 116 4.23 -0.52 -5.99
CA TYR A 116 4.88 0.02 -4.80
C TYR A 116 6.32 -0.51 -4.65
N GLY A 117 6.45 -1.84 -4.69
CA GLY A 117 7.72 -2.54 -4.59
C GLY A 117 8.71 -2.15 -5.68
N LEU A 118 8.24 -2.01 -6.92
CA LEU A 118 9.04 -1.52 -8.04
C LEU A 118 9.56 -0.10 -7.77
N VAL A 119 8.72 0.79 -7.25
CA VAL A 119 9.08 2.19 -6.96
C VAL A 119 10.13 2.28 -5.86
N ILE A 120 9.95 1.59 -4.73
CA ILE A 120 10.93 1.63 -3.62
C ILE A 120 12.22 0.86 -3.93
N GLY A 121 12.13 -0.18 -4.77
CA GLY A 121 13.26 -0.99 -5.22
C GLY A 121 14.12 -0.30 -6.27
N ALA A 122 13.61 0.75 -6.92
CA ALA A 122 14.33 1.55 -7.90
C ALA A 122 15.39 2.47 -7.23
N SER A 123 16.38 1.88 -6.56
CA SER A 123 17.50 2.63 -5.98
C SER A 123 18.44 3.18 -7.06
N PRO A 124 18.92 4.44 -6.94
CA PRO A 124 19.95 5.00 -7.81
C PRO A 124 21.27 4.20 -7.84
N ARG A 125 21.61 3.44 -6.77
CA ARG A 125 22.85 2.64 -6.73
C ARG A 125 22.95 1.62 -7.84
N ARG A 126 21.81 1.10 -8.31
CA ARG A 126 21.75 0.11 -9.39
C ARG A 126 22.23 0.67 -10.75
N ARG A 127 22.23 2.00 -10.91
CA ARG A 127 22.57 2.68 -12.17
C ARG A 127 24.06 3.00 -12.32
N LEU A 128 24.82 3.04 -11.21
CA LEU A 128 26.25 3.38 -11.22
C LEU A 128 27.17 2.17 -11.50
N LEU A 129 26.67 0.94 -11.38
CA LEU A 129 27.44 -0.28 -11.63
C LEU A 129 27.24 -0.86 -13.05
N THR A 130 26.32 -0.31 -13.83
CA THR A 130 26.05 -0.72 -15.22
C THR A 130 26.56 0.29 -16.26
N SER A 131 27.29 1.33 -15.85
CA SER A 131 27.89 2.33 -16.75
C SER A 131 29.40 2.15 -16.94
N ARG A 132 29.91 0.93 -16.85
CA ARG A 132 31.30 0.58 -17.18
C ARG A 132 31.32 -0.49 -18.25
#